data_AF-A0A6C0CJ84-F1
#
_entry.id   AF-A0A6C0CJ84-F1
#
_cell.length_a   1.000
_cell.length_b   1.000
_cell.length_c   1.000
_cell.angle_alpha   90.00
_cell.angle_beta   90.00
_cell.angle_gamma   90.00
#
_symmetry.space_group_name_H-M   'P 1'
#
loop_
_entity.id
_entity.type
_entity.pdbx_description
1 polymer ?
#
loop_
_entity_poly.entity_id
_entity_poly.type
_entity_poly.pdbx_seq_one_letter_code
_entity_poly.pdbx_strand_id
1 'polypeptide(L)'
;MTSVNSTIPMAPYEFYIDISYNYTYNNTTTSIKCVCKDVLIDLLNQMKSIENLVNYNVYICGKINSSDSFPTWDCDLTLENSEFNENELIEIFKQIKEIGLNNNLNFDLKFMRDITDWNNCVDTPDDYFDVVQAGFFCDPSTNQFSVLEKSRNMRIRKNRNRFFTYYNALLVKKKGETVLDTDGINFINNSILPDSSLRNSGVYDDRYSFRKV
;
A
#
# COMPACT_ATOMS: atom_id res chain seq x y z
N MET A 1 -3.25 21.82 40.99
CA MET A 1 -4.04 21.29 39.85
C MET A 1 -3.05 20.79 38.82
N THR A 2 -3.10 19.49 38.55
CA THR A 2 -2.22 18.76 37.64
C THR A 2 -2.43 19.21 36.20
N SER A 3 -1.35 19.61 35.54
CA SER A 3 -1.30 19.91 34.11
C SER A 3 -1.51 18.62 33.31
N VAL A 4 -2.53 18.59 32.45
CA VAL A 4 -2.69 17.55 31.46
C VAL A 4 -1.70 17.83 30.33
N ASN A 5 -0.63 17.05 30.30
CA ASN A 5 0.23 16.92 29.13
C ASN A 5 -0.49 16.05 28.09
N SER A 6 -0.88 16.64 26.96
CA SER A 6 -1.12 15.87 25.73
C SER A 6 -0.96 16.77 24.50
N THR A 7 0.28 17.12 24.17
CA THR A 7 0.58 17.56 22.80
C THR A 7 1.09 16.36 22.03
N ILE A 8 0.16 15.48 21.62
CA ILE A 8 0.39 14.68 20.42
C ILE A 8 0.18 15.67 19.26
N PRO A 9 1.20 16.00 18.45
CA PRO A 9 0.94 16.66 17.20
C PRO A 9 0.22 15.63 16.33
N MET A 10 -1.12 15.70 16.30
CA MET A 10 -1.92 14.91 15.35
C MET A 10 -1.40 15.23 13.95
N ALA A 11 -0.77 14.25 13.31
CA ALA A 11 -0.47 14.34 11.89
C ALA A 11 -1.77 14.71 11.13
N PRO A 12 -1.76 15.71 10.22
CA PRO A 12 -2.98 16.22 9.62
C PRO A 12 -3.81 15.13 8.92
N TYR A 13 -5.11 15.11 9.22
CA TYR A 13 -6.22 14.42 8.56
C TYR A 13 -6.01 13.99 7.09
N GLU A 14 -5.45 14.88 6.25
CA GLU A 14 -5.26 14.65 4.82
C GLU A 14 -4.33 13.48 4.52
N PHE A 15 -3.38 13.20 5.41
CA PHE A 15 -2.36 12.17 5.24
C PHE A 15 -2.91 10.74 5.22
N TYR A 16 -4.06 10.47 5.83
CA TYR A 16 -4.51 9.08 6.06
C TYR A 16 -5.44 8.53 4.96
N ILE A 17 -6.12 9.38 4.19
CA ILE A 17 -7.33 8.96 3.45
C ILE A 17 -7.26 9.31 1.97
N ASP A 18 -6.63 10.42 1.58
CA ASP A 18 -6.68 10.87 0.19
C ASP A 18 -5.54 11.84 -0.18
N ILE A 19 -4.30 11.33 -0.13
CA ILE A 19 -3.09 12.10 -0.47
C ILE A 19 -2.67 11.98 -1.93
N SER A 20 -3.10 10.95 -2.65
CA SER A 20 -2.76 10.83 -4.07
C SER A 20 -3.35 11.98 -4.91
N TYR A 21 -4.48 12.54 -4.49
CA TYR A 21 -5.18 13.63 -5.20
C TYR A 21 -5.04 15.01 -4.53
N ASN A 22 -4.93 15.09 -3.19
CA ASN A 22 -4.90 16.36 -2.44
C ASN A 22 -3.50 16.85 -2.06
N TYR A 23 -2.46 16.01 -2.19
CA TYR A 23 -1.09 16.53 -2.11
C TYR A 23 -0.87 17.35 -3.38
N THR A 24 -1.22 18.63 -3.31
CA THR A 24 -0.88 19.61 -4.33
C THR A 24 0.61 19.39 -4.57
N TYR A 25 0.96 19.02 -5.80
CA TYR A 25 2.31 18.94 -6.34
C TYR A 25 2.94 20.34 -6.25
N ASN A 26 3.14 20.83 -5.04
CA ASN A 26 3.87 22.03 -4.78
C ASN A 26 5.31 21.65 -5.06
N ASN A 27 5.86 22.26 -6.10
CA ASN A 27 7.27 22.24 -6.49
C ASN A 27 8.26 22.61 -5.35
N THR A 28 7.79 22.76 -4.11
CA THR A 28 8.58 23.02 -2.91
C THR A 28 9.03 21.75 -2.19
N THR A 29 8.39 20.59 -2.39
CA THR A 29 8.91 19.29 -1.92
C THR A 29 9.54 18.54 -3.08
N THR A 30 10.83 18.79 -3.30
CA THR A 30 11.69 18.11 -4.29
C THR A 30 11.93 16.61 -4.02
N SER A 31 11.25 16.00 -3.04
CA SER A 31 11.67 14.75 -2.40
C SER A 31 10.80 13.51 -2.68
N ILE A 32 9.56 13.64 -3.16
CA ILE A 32 8.65 12.48 -3.29
C ILE A 32 8.27 12.27 -4.74
N LYS A 33 8.83 11.23 -5.38
CA LYS A 33 8.52 10.91 -6.78
C LYS A 33 8.29 9.43 -7.06
N CYS A 34 8.58 8.52 -6.11
CA CYS A 34 8.38 7.09 -6.29
C CYS A 34 8.57 6.25 -5.03
N VAL A 35 7.89 5.09 -4.99
CA VAL A 35 8.29 3.96 -4.14
C VAL A 35 9.68 3.48 -4.56
N CYS A 36 10.57 3.31 -3.58
CA CYS A 36 11.89 2.70 -3.76
C CYS A 36 11.91 1.33 -3.09
N LYS A 37 12.56 0.33 -3.70
CA LYS A 37 12.51 -1.06 -3.21
C LYS A 37 13.17 -1.25 -1.84
N ASP A 38 14.32 -0.62 -1.63
CA ASP A 38 15.04 -0.63 -0.36
C ASP A 38 14.20 0.01 0.76
N VAL A 39 13.60 1.17 0.48
CA VAL A 39 12.70 1.83 1.43
C VAL A 39 11.45 1.01 1.68
N LEU A 40 10.83 0.43 0.65
CA LEU A 40 9.66 -0.45 0.82
C LEU A 40 9.98 -1.64 1.72
N ILE A 41 11.11 -2.32 1.50
CA ILE A 41 11.55 -3.46 2.32
C ILE A 41 11.80 -3.03 3.77
N ASP A 42 12.46 -1.89 3.99
CA ASP A 42 12.68 -1.36 5.33
C ASP A 42 11.37 -1.05 6.05
N LEU A 43 10.37 -0.49 5.35
CA LEU A 43 9.05 -0.22 5.93
C LEU A 43 8.30 -1.50 6.27
N LEU A 44 8.30 -2.49 5.38
CA LEU A 44 7.71 -3.81 5.66
C LEU A 44 8.37 -4.47 6.88
N ASN A 45 9.69 -4.30 7.04
CA ASN A 45 10.41 -4.78 8.22
C ASN A 45 9.97 -4.05 9.49
N GLN A 46 9.78 -2.73 9.45
CA GLN A 46 9.30 -1.95 10.60
C GLN A 46 7.90 -2.38 11.04
N MET A 47 7.00 -2.70 10.10
CA MET A 47 5.63 -3.12 10.43
C MET A 47 5.55 -4.38 11.27
N LYS A 48 6.60 -5.21 11.30
CA LYS A 48 6.64 -6.44 12.12
C LYS A 48 6.39 -6.19 13.60
N SER A 49 6.72 -4.99 14.09
CA SER A 49 6.52 -4.63 15.50
C SER A 49 5.10 -4.17 15.83
N ILE A 50 4.22 -4.04 14.84
CA ILE A 50 2.82 -3.64 15.06
C ILE A 50 2.11 -4.76 15.82
N GLU A 51 1.53 -4.41 16.96
CA GLU A 51 0.72 -5.33 17.76
C GLU A 51 -0.45 -5.88 16.94
N ASN A 52 -0.78 -7.15 17.14
CA ASN A 52 -1.84 -7.89 16.44
C ASN A 52 -1.65 -8.08 14.93
N LEU A 53 -0.67 -7.46 14.27
CA LEU A 53 -0.36 -7.75 12.86
C LEU A 53 0.01 -9.23 12.64
N VAL A 54 0.51 -9.91 13.68
CA VAL A 54 0.75 -11.36 13.67
C VAL A 54 -0.49 -12.17 13.26
N ASN A 55 -1.70 -11.66 13.52
CA ASN A 55 -2.96 -12.33 13.22
C ASN A 55 -3.35 -12.29 11.72
N TYR A 56 -2.61 -11.54 10.89
CA TYR A 56 -2.94 -11.33 9.49
C TYR A 56 -1.84 -11.90 8.58
N ASN A 57 -2.27 -12.43 7.45
CA ASN A 57 -1.42 -12.46 6.27
C ASN A 57 -1.32 -11.04 5.72
N VAL A 58 -0.13 -10.63 5.29
CA VAL A 58 0.10 -9.32 4.69
C VAL A 58 0.55 -9.55 3.27
N TYR A 59 -0.15 -8.92 2.34
CA TYR A 59 0.11 -8.98 0.91
C TYR A 59 0.42 -7.59 0.38
N ILE A 60 1.36 -7.51 -0.56
CA ILE A 60 1.37 -6.39 -1.49
C ILE A 60 0.53 -6.81 -2.69
N CYS A 61 -0.30 -5.90 -3.16
CA CYS A 61 -1.21 -6.13 -4.28
C CYS A 61 -1.07 -5.02 -5.33
N GLY A 62 -1.88 -5.09 -6.38
CA GLY A 62 -2.04 -3.99 -7.30
C GLY A 62 -0.96 -3.90 -8.36
N LYS A 63 -0.58 -2.68 -8.71
CA LYS A 63 0.47 -2.39 -9.69
C LYS A 63 1.71 -1.95 -8.92
N ILE A 64 2.81 -2.68 -9.08
CA ILE A 64 4.12 -2.15 -8.69
C ILE A 64 4.74 -1.38 -9.88
N ASN A 65 4.30 -1.69 -11.10
CA ASN A 65 4.86 -1.14 -12.33
C ASN A 65 3.87 -0.20 -13.00
N SER A 66 4.01 1.09 -12.67
CA SER A 66 3.38 2.18 -13.40
C SER A 66 4.17 2.46 -14.68
N SER A 67 3.51 2.48 -15.85
CA SER A 67 4.13 2.85 -17.14
C SER A 67 4.49 4.33 -17.26
N ASP A 68 4.51 5.04 -16.13
CA ASP A 68 5.08 6.36 -16.03
C ASP A 68 6.56 6.20 -15.65
N SER A 69 7.42 7.08 -16.16
CA SER A 69 8.77 7.26 -15.63
C SER A 69 8.79 7.52 -14.12
N PHE A 70 7.64 7.79 -13.51
CA PHE A 70 7.49 7.94 -12.07
C PHE A 70 6.65 6.77 -11.52
N PRO A 71 7.28 5.77 -10.86
CA PRO A 71 6.54 4.91 -9.95
C PRO A 71 5.75 5.82 -9.01
N THR A 72 4.49 5.51 -8.75
CA THR A 72 3.72 6.27 -7.79
C THR A 72 4.37 6.14 -6.40
N TRP A 73 4.02 7.01 -5.47
CA TRP A 73 4.45 6.90 -4.07
C TRP A 73 3.44 6.13 -3.23
N ASP A 74 2.40 5.59 -3.88
CA ASP A 74 1.41 4.71 -3.28
C ASP A 74 1.76 3.23 -3.50
N CYS A 75 1.31 2.39 -2.58
CA CYS A 75 1.52 0.96 -2.58
C CYS A 75 0.28 0.28 -1.99
N ASP A 76 -0.38 -0.58 -2.77
CA ASP A 76 -1.53 -1.33 -2.27
C ASP A 76 -1.04 -2.42 -1.29
N LEU A 77 -1.51 -2.35 -0.04
CA LEU A 77 -1.19 -3.32 1.00
C LEU A 77 -2.49 -3.90 1.56
N THR A 78 -2.60 -5.23 1.49
CA THR A 78 -3.80 -5.96 1.93
C THR A 78 -3.50 -6.82 3.13
N LEU A 79 -4.30 -6.67 4.19
CA LEU A 79 -4.32 -7.56 5.33
C LEU A 79 -5.43 -8.58 5.12
N GLU A 80 -5.12 -9.86 5.30
CA GLU A 80 -6.09 -10.94 5.16
C GLU A 80 -6.19 -11.79 6.41
N ASN A 81 -7.44 -11.99 6.84
CA ASN A 81 -7.83 -12.86 7.93
C ASN A 81 -9.32 -13.17 7.79
N SER A 82 -9.74 -14.42 8.06
CA SER A 82 -11.15 -14.82 8.00
C SER A 82 -12.03 -14.03 8.98
N GLU A 83 -11.45 -13.56 10.08
CA GLU A 83 -12.12 -12.78 11.12
C GLU A 83 -11.94 -11.28 10.90
N PHE A 84 -13.02 -10.53 11.06
CA PHE A 84 -13.03 -9.08 10.97
C PHE A 84 -13.14 -8.48 12.36
N ASN A 85 -12.19 -7.62 12.71
CA ASN A 85 -12.20 -6.84 13.94
C ASN A 85 -11.90 -5.39 13.60
N GLU A 86 -12.94 -4.56 13.54
CA GLU A 86 -12.82 -3.15 13.15
C GLU A 86 -11.84 -2.38 14.03
N ASN A 87 -11.95 -2.50 15.35
CA ASN A 87 -11.11 -1.73 16.27
C ASN A 87 -9.63 -2.10 16.13
N GLU A 88 -9.33 -3.39 16.02
CA GLU A 88 -7.96 -3.87 15.80
C GLU A 88 -7.42 -3.40 14.45
N LEU A 89 -8.21 -3.51 13.38
CA LEU A 89 -7.83 -3.05 12.04
C LEU A 89 -7.59 -1.55 11.99
N ILE A 90 -8.40 -0.74 12.66
CA ILE A 90 -8.19 0.72 12.75
C ILE A 90 -6.81 1.03 13.34
N GLU A 91 -6.45 0.39 14.45
CA GLU A 91 -5.17 0.66 15.13
C GLU A 91 -3.97 0.14 14.33
N ILE A 92 -4.09 -1.02 13.69
CA ILE A 92 -3.06 -1.52 12.76
C ILE A 92 -2.91 -0.58 11.56
N PHE A 93 -4.01 -0.16 10.94
CA PHE A 93 -3.98 0.70 9.75
C PHE A 93 -3.39 2.08 10.03
N LYS A 94 -3.70 2.68 11.19
CA LYS A 94 -3.05 3.93 11.63
C LYS A 94 -1.54 3.78 11.73
N GLN A 95 -1.05 2.72 12.38
CA GLN A 95 0.38 2.47 12.53
C GLN A 95 1.07 2.22 11.19
N ILE A 96 0.46 1.46 10.28
CA ILE A 96 1.00 1.24 8.93
C ILE A 96 1.07 2.57 8.16
N LYS A 97 0.02 3.39 8.21
CA LYS A 97 0.00 4.71 7.60
C LYS A 97 1.11 5.59 8.18
N GLU A 98 1.27 5.63 9.49
CA GLU A 98 2.31 6.42 10.16
C GLU A 98 3.72 5.98 9.71
N ILE A 99 4.01 4.68 9.69
CA ILE A 99 5.29 4.13 9.19
C ILE A 99 5.55 4.59 7.76
N GLY A 100 4.58 4.41 6.86
CA GLY A 100 4.72 4.79 5.45
C GLY A 100 4.94 6.29 5.27
N LEU A 101 4.08 7.11 5.87
CA LEU A 101 4.05 8.56 5.69
C LEU A 101 5.31 9.24 6.23
N ASN A 102 5.83 8.78 7.37
CA ASN A 102 7.10 9.26 7.92
C ASN A 102 8.29 9.00 6.98
N ASN A 103 8.13 8.09 6.00
CA ASN A 103 9.15 7.70 5.04
C ASN A 103 8.75 8.04 3.57
N ASN A 104 7.76 8.91 3.39
CA ASN A 104 7.27 9.40 2.10
C ASN A 104 6.64 8.31 1.21
N LEU A 105 5.92 7.37 1.80
CA LEU A 105 5.19 6.32 1.09
C LEU A 105 3.75 6.20 1.61
N ASN A 106 2.78 6.15 0.71
CA ASN A 106 1.38 5.92 1.05
C ASN A 106 1.06 4.43 0.92
N PHE A 107 0.61 3.78 1.98
CA PHE A 107 -0.02 2.47 1.81
C PHE A 107 -1.51 2.65 1.53
N ASP A 108 -1.99 2.23 0.36
CA ASP A 108 -3.43 2.08 0.15
C ASP A 108 -3.89 0.79 0.83
N LEU A 109 -4.48 0.94 2.03
CA LEU A 109 -4.78 -0.17 2.91
C LEU A 109 -6.14 -0.77 2.59
N LYS A 110 -6.14 -2.10 2.54
CA LYS A 110 -7.34 -2.92 2.39
C LYS A 110 -7.31 -4.06 3.39
N PHE A 111 -8.48 -4.46 3.85
CA PHE A 111 -8.66 -5.74 4.50
C PHE A 111 -9.52 -6.63 3.63
N MET A 112 -9.20 -7.91 3.53
CA MET A 112 -10.02 -8.91 2.87
C MET A 112 -10.14 -10.14 3.76
N ARG A 113 -11.30 -10.80 3.73
CA ARG A 113 -11.44 -12.10 4.41
C ARG A 113 -10.83 -13.24 3.62
N ASP A 114 -10.76 -13.06 2.31
CA ASP A 114 -10.19 -14.00 1.35
C ASP A 114 -9.57 -13.20 0.19
N ILE A 115 -8.30 -13.47 -0.10
CA ILE A 115 -7.55 -12.82 -1.18
C ILE A 115 -7.80 -13.49 -2.55
N THR A 116 -8.46 -14.65 -2.58
CA THR A 116 -8.67 -15.46 -3.79
C THR A 116 -9.39 -14.68 -4.89
N ASP A 117 -10.40 -13.88 -4.53
CA ASP A 117 -11.14 -13.06 -5.51
C ASP A 117 -10.26 -12.00 -6.19
N TRP A 118 -9.26 -11.46 -5.48
CA TRP A 118 -8.27 -10.56 -6.07
C TRP A 118 -7.44 -11.29 -7.14
N ASN A 119 -6.92 -12.47 -6.80
CA ASN A 119 -6.08 -13.27 -7.71
C ASN A 119 -6.86 -13.70 -8.95
N ASN A 120 -8.11 -14.13 -8.78
CA ASN A 120 -8.99 -14.45 -9.91
C ASN A 120 -9.14 -13.25 -10.86
N CYS A 121 -9.34 -12.05 -10.31
CA CYS A 121 -9.46 -10.82 -11.12
C CYS A 121 -8.19 -10.52 -11.94
N VAL A 122 -7.01 -10.87 -11.44
CA VAL A 122 -5.73 -10.72 -12.15
C VAL A 122 -5.56 -11.78 -13.24
N ASP A 123 -5.91 -13.03 -12.95
CA ASP A 123 -5.74 -14.17 -13.86
C ASP A 123 -6.76 -14.15 -15.03
N THR A 124 -7.94 -13.57 -14.83
CA THR A 124 -8.98 -13.40 -15.87
C THR A 124 -9.30 -11.91 -16.08
N PRO A 125 -8.39 -11.16 -16.74
CA PRO A 125 -8.62 -9.74 -16.99
C PRO A 125 -9.81 -9.56 -17.95
N ASP A 126 -10.48 -8.41 -17.81
CA ASP A 126 -11.72 -8.00 -18.47
C ASP A 126 -13.02 -8.65 -17.97
N ASP A 127 -12.95 -9.64 -17.07
CA ASP A 127 -14.09 -10.20 -16.34
C ASP A 127 -14.40 -9.39 -15.07
N TYR A 128 -15.64 -9.50 -14.59
CA TYR A 128 -16.11 -8.83 -13.38
C TYR A 128 -16.17 -9.79 -12.20
N PHE A 129 -15.61 -9.37 -11.07
CA PHE A 129 -15.58 -10.10 -9.82
C PHE A 129 -16.19 -9.25 -8.71
N ASP A 130 -17.03 -9.86 -7.87
CA ASP A 130 -17.49 -9.22 -6.65
C ASP A 130 -16.44 -9.44 -5.57
N VAL A 131 -15.63 -8.41 -5.33
CA VAL A 131 -14.58 -8.42 -4.31
C VAL A 131 -15.14 -7.78 -3.05
N VAL A 132 -15.15 -8.53 -1.95
CA VAL A 132 -15.48 -7.99 -0.63
C VAL A 132 -14.19 -7.53 0.03
N GLN A 133 -14.07 -6.22 0.23
CA GLN A 133 -12.91 -5.63 0.90
C GLN A 133 -13.36 -4.56 1.89
N ALA A 134 -12.65 -4.43 3.00
CA ALA A 134 -12.80 -3.31 3.91
C ALA A 134 -11.83 -2.18 3.55
N GLY A 135 -12.38 -0.98 3.41
CA GLY A 135 -11.59 0.23 3.25
C GLY A 135 -11.41 0.94 4.60
N PHE A 136 -10.27 1.61 4.76
CA PHE A 136 -10.02 2.52 5.87
C PHE A 136 -10.57 3.90 5.57
N PHE A 137 -11.43 4.43 6.43
CA PHE A 137 -12.06 5.73 6.28
C PHE A 137 -11.87 6.55 7.54
N CYS A 138 -11.89 7.87 7.40
CA CYS A 138 -12.10 8.76 8.54
C CYS A 138 -13.10 9.86 8.17
N ASP A 139 -13.97 10.16 9.12
CA ASP A 139 -14.94 11.23 9.03
C ASP A 139 -14.28 12.56 9.48
N PRO A 140 -14.07 13.53 8.57
CA PRO A 140 -13.44 14.81 8.91
C PRO A 140 -14.18 15.60 9.98
N SER A 141 -15.50 15.45 10.07
CA SER A 141 -16.33 16.26 10.95
C SER A 141 -16.24 15.82 12.41
N THR A 142 -15.88 14.56 12.64
CA THR A 142 -15.81 13.93 13.96
C THR A 142 -14.41 13.41 14.30
N ASN A 143 -13.49 13.39 13.33
CA ASN A 143 -12.17 12.78 13.41
C ASN A 143 -12.23 11.30 13.84
N GLN A 144 -13.32 10.61 13.52
CA GLN A 144 -13.51 9.20 13.80
C GLN A 144 -13.05 8.35 12.62
N PHE A 145 -12.28 7.30 12.93
CA PHE A 145 -11.85 6.31 11.95
C PHE A 145 -12.83 5.14 11.93
N SER A 146 -13.03 4.56 10.76
CA SER A 146 -13.83 3.34 10.57
C SER A 146 -13.18 2.44 9.53
N VAL A 147 -13.42 1.15 9.64
CA VAL A 147 -13.05 0.18 8.60
C VAL A 147 -14.33 -0.49 8.16
N LEU A 148 -14.70 -0.33 6.89
CA LEU A 148 -16.01 -0.75 6.40
C LEU A 148 -15.88 -1.75 5.26
N GLU A 149 -16.34 -2.99 5.51
CA GLU A 149 -16.50 -4.01 4.47
C GLU A 149 -17.54 -3.57 3.45
N LYS A 150 -17.14 -3.55 2.18
CA LYS A 150 -18.00 -3.25 1.05
C LYS A 150 -17.70 -4.22 -0.08
N SER A 151 -18.76 -4.81 -0.63
CA SER A 151 -18.65 -5.50 -1.91
C SER A 151 -18.44 -4.48 -3.02
N ARG A 152 -17.49 -4.75 -3.90
CA ARG A 152 -17.23 -3.96 -5.10
C ARG A 152 -17.17 -4.90 -6.29
N ASN A 153 -17.96 -4.61 -7.30
CA ASN A 153 -17.84 -5.25 -8.60
C ASN A 153 -16.61 -4.67 -9.32
N MET A 154 -15.51 -5.42 -9.31
CA MET A 154 -14.20 -5.02 -9.81
C MET A 154 -13.87 -5.72 -11.13
N ARG A 155 -13.06 -5.05 -11.96
CA ARG A 155 -12.54 -5.58 -13.22
C ARG A 155 -11.18 -4.97 -13.55
N ILE A 156 -10.17 -5.81 -13.75
CA ILE A 156 -8.88 -5.38 -14.31
C ILE A 156 -9.03 -5.30 -15.83
N ARG A 157 -9.00 -4.08 -16.37
CA ARG A 157 -9.19 -3.85 -17.81
C ARG A 157 -7.88 -4.00 -18.58
N LYS A 158 -7.72 -5.08 -19.35
CA LYS A 158 -6.46 -5.40 -20.05
C LYS A 158 -6.01 -4.26 -20.97
N ASN A 159 -6.93 -3.72 -21.78
CA ASN A 159 -6.58 -2.68 -22.76
C ASN A 159 -6.21 -1.32 -22.13
N ARG A 160 -6.86 -0.94 -21.02
CA ARG A 160 -6.50 0.28 -20.29
C ARG A 160 -5.20 0.12 -19.51
N ASN A 161 -4.91 -1.11 -19.09
CA ASN A 161 -3.75 -1.45 -18.27
C ASN A 161 -2.65 -2.14 -19.07
N ARG A 162 -2.65 -2.08 -20.42
CA ARG A 162 -1.73 -2.84 -21.27
C ARG A 162 -0.24 -2.56 -21.01
N PHE A 163 0.06 -1.45 -20.35
CA PHE A 163 1.40 -1.02 -19.98
C PHE A 163 1.73 -1.25 -18.50
N PHE A 164 0.77 -1.76 -17.71
CA PHE A 164 0.88 -1.95 -16.27
C PHE A 164 0.76 -3.44 -15.96
N THR A 165 1.70 -3.97 -15.19
CA THR A 165 1.61 -5.36 -14.72
C THR A 165 0.90 -5.37 -13.37
N TYR A 166 -0.32 -5.91 -13.37
CA TYR A 166 -0.94 -6.39 -12.14
C TYR A 166 -0.39 -7.77 -11.84
N TYR A 167 -0.28 -8.07 -10.56
CA TYR A 167 0.25 -9.34 -10.10
C TYR A 167 -0.70 -9.93 -9.06
N ASN A 168 -0.71 -11.27 -8.99
CA ASN A 168 -1.38 -12.00 -7.92
C ASN A 168 -0.80 -11.56 -6.59
N ALA A 169 -1.64 -11.36 -5.58
CA ALA A 169 -1.26 -10.86 -4.27
C ALA A 169 0.02 -11.56 -3.77
N LEU A 170 1.07 -10.78 -3.55
CA LEU A 170 2.36 -11.30 -3.14
C LEU A 170 2.41 -11.32 -1.62
N LEU A 171 2.48 -12.52 -1.06
CA LEU A 171 2.64 -12.69 0.37
C LEU A 171 3.97 -12.08 0.80
N VAL A 172 3.94 -11.16 1.77
CA VAL A 172 5.14 -10.57 2.37
C VAL A 172 5.29 -10.93 3.84
N LYS A 173 4.22 -11.37 4.50
CA LYS A 173 4.28 -11.91 5.86
C LYS A 173 3.10 -12.86 6.05
N LYS A 174 3.38 -14.08 6.50
CA LYS A 174 2.35 -15.05 6.83
C LYS A 174 1.76 -14.82 8.23
N LYS A 175 0.47 -15.14 8.39
CA LYS A 175 -0.22 -15.19 9.68
C LYS A 175 0.51 -16.14 10.64
N GLY A 176 0.66 -15.72 11.88
CA GLY A 176 1.42 -16.44 12.92
C GLY A 176 2.93 -16.22 12.87
N GLU A 177 3.46 -15.62 11.80
CA GLU A 177 4.91 -15.41 11.62
C GLU A 177 5.30 -13.95 11.83
N THR A 178 6.54 -13.74 12.26
CA THR A 178 7.14 -12.41 12.49
C THR A 178 8.25 -12.08 11.48
N VAL A 179 8.53 -13.00 10.56
CA VAL A 179 9.55 -12.84 9.51
C VAL A 179 8.85 -12.48 8.19
N LEU A 180 9.55 -11.75 7.30
CA LEU A 180 9.01 -11.50 5.96
C LEU A 180 9.14 -12.75 5.11
N ASP A 181 8.17 -12.97 4.24
CA ASP A 181 8.20 -14.04 3.26
C ASP A 181 9.29 -13.78 2.21
N THR A 182 10.12 -14.78 1.96
CA THR A 182 11.29 -14.65 1.09
C THR A 182 10.90 -14.42 -0.35
N ASP A 183 9.79 -14.98 -0.82
CA ASP A 183 9.37 -14.87 -2.22
C ASP A 183 8.84 -13.47 -2.53
N GLY A 184 8.05 -12.90 -1.62
CA GLY A 184 7.60 -11.50 -1.72
C GLY A 184 8.77 -10.52 -1.74
N ILE A 185 9.78 -10.74 -0.88
CA ILE A 185 10.98 -9.89 -0.83
C ILE A 185 11.85 -10.04 -2.07
N ASN A 186 12.01 -11.26 -2.56
CA ASN A 186 12.72 -11.51 -3.81
C ASN A 186 12.02 -10.83 -5.00
N PHE A 187 10.69 -10.83 -5.02
CA PHE A 187 9.94 -10.11 -6.05
C PHE A 187 10.23 -8.60 -6.01
N ILE A 188 10.18 -7.97 -4.83
CA ILE A 188 10.45 -6.53 -4.69
C ILE A 188 11.90 -6.20 -5.11
N ASN A 189 12.88 -6.98 -4.66
CA ASN A 189 14.29 -6.77 -4.99
C ASN A 189 14.57 -6.88 -6.49
N ASN A 190 13.90 -7.81 -7.16
CA ASN A 190 14.04 -8.05 -8.60
C ASN A 190 13.08 -7.20 -9.46
N SER A 191 12.27 -6.35 -8.83
CA SER A 191 11.37 -5.44 -9.55
C SER A 191 12.14 -4.27 -10.20
N ILE A 192 11.45 -3.53 -11.07
CA ILE A 192 11.98 -2.32 -11.71
C ILE A 192 11.98 -1.09 -10.79
N LEU A 193 11.52 -1.23 -9.54
CA LEU A 193 11.54 -0.14 -8.58
C LEU A 193 13.00 0.33 -8.37
N PRO A 194 13.23 1.66 -8.36
CA PRO A 194 14.57 2.19 -8.13
C PRO A 194 14.99 1.96 -6.67
N ASP A 195 16.29 1.95 -6.43
CA ASP A 195 16.84 2.14 -5.09
C ASP A 195 16.69 3.61 -4.67
N SER A 196 16.60 3.89 -3.36
CA SER A 196 16.42 5.25 -2.86
C SER A 196 17.58 6.18 -3.18
N SER A 197 18.79 5.64 -3.41
CA SER A 197 19.95 6.38 -3.91
C SER A 197 19.74 6.95 -5.32
N LEU A 198 18.84 6.35 -6.11
CA LEU A 198 18.45 6.82 -7.45
C LEU A 198 17.18 7.68 -7.42
N ARG A 199 16.58 7.89 -6.23
CA ARG A 199 15.40 8.75 -6.07
C ARG A 199 15.71 10.14 -6.61
N ASN A 200 14.84 10.66 -7.47
CA ASN A 200 14.96 11.98 -8.11
C ASN A 200 16.17 12.15 -9.04
N SER A 201 16.95 11.09 -9.32
CA SER A 201 18.14 11.18 -10.18
C SER A 201 17.80 11.37 -11.66
N GLY A 202 16.60 10.97 -12.10
CA GLY A 202 16.25 10.87 -13.52
C GLY A 202 17.04 9.79 -14.27
N VAL A 203 17.92 9.05 -13.57
CA VAL A 203 18.68 7.91 -14.08
C VAL A 203 17.89 6.66 -13.73
N TYR A 204 17.28 6.08 -14.76
CA TYR A 204 16.51 4.84 -14.66
C TYR A 204 17.36 3.67 -15.12
N ASP A 205 17.06 2.49 -14.58
CA ASP A 205 17.57 1.24 -15.14
C ASP A 205 16.98 1.04 -16.55
N ASP A 206 17.82 1.28 -17.54
CA ASP A 206 17.51 1.25 -18.96
C ASP A 206 17.31 -0.18 -19.51
N ARG A 207 17.57 -1.21 -18.70
CA ARG A 207 17.24 -2.61 -19.04
C ARG A 207 15.75 -2.85 -19.23
N TYR A 208 14.90 -1.96 -18.71
CA TYR A 208 13.44 -1.99 -18.87
C TYR A 208 12.91 -0.72 -19.55
N SER A 209 13.77 0.00 -20.27
CA SER A 209 13.30 1.06 -21.17
C SER A 209 12.38 0.42 -22.21
N PHE A 210 11.07 0.49 -21.96
CA PHE A 210 10.04 0.09 -22.92
C PHE A 210 10.05 1.12 -24.04
N ARG A 211 11.09 1.06 -24.89
CA ARG A 211 11.16 1.79 -26.15
C ARG A 211 9.90 1.45 -26.92
N LYS A 212 9.15 2.49 -27.26
CA LYS A 212 8.12 2.43 -28.29
C LYS A 212 8.73 1.73 -29.51
N VAL A 213 8.17 0.58 -29.86
CA VAL A 213 8.17 0.09 -31.24
C VAL A 213 6.90 0.61 -31.88
#